data_AF-V5SFH9-F1
#
_entry.id   AF-V5SFH9-F1
#
_cell.length_a   1.000
_cell.length_b   1.000
_cell.length_c   1.000
_cell.angle_alpha   90.00
_cell.angle_beta   90.00
_cell.angle_gamma   90.00
#
_symmetry.space_group_name_H-M   'P 1'
#
loop_
_entity.id
_entity.type
_entity.pdbx_description
1 polymer ?
#
loop_
_entity_poly.entity_id
_entity_poly.type
_entity_poly.pdbx_seq_one_letter_code
_entity_poly.pdbx_strand_id
1 'polypeptide(L)'
;MRDSDRGAVVHISSAVIRCLPAAVETVRGCIEALGMAEVVHVEGNKLIVIIEGPSSGTVGDCLTQISAYEGVVSAAMVYEQVEPAESAGEEA
;
A
#
# COMPACT_ATOMS: atom_id res chain seq x y z
N MET A 1 -9.77 -30.11 -5.15
CA MET A 1 -9.80 -29.20 -6.31
C MET A 1 -11.22 -28.69 -6.47
N ARG A 2 -11.35 -27.36 -6.38
CA ARG A 2 -12.44 -26.47 -6.83
C ARG A 2 -13.31 -25.79 -5.75
N ASP A 3 -13.37 -24.47 -5.96
CA ASP A 3 -14.29 -23.44 -5.50
C ASP A 3 -14.07 -22.82 -4.10
N SER A 4 -13.25 -21.77 -4.06
CA SER A 4 -13.54 -20.57 -3.24
C SER A 4 -13.33 -19.27 -4.04
N ASP A 5 -13.39 -19.37 -5.37
CA ASP A 5 -13.26 -18.26 -6.32
C ASP A 5 -14.61 -17.56 -6.53
N ARG A 6 -15.23 -17.07 -5.46
CA ARG A 6 -16.43 -16.21 -5.54
C ARG A 6 -16.19 -14.91 -4.77
N GLY A 7 -15.79 -13.88 -5.49
CA GLY A 7 -15.91 -12.47 -5.09
C GLY A 7 -15.01 -12.01 -3.94
N ALA A 8 -13.70 -12.25 -4.02
CA ALA A 8 -12.78 -11.52 -3.14
C ALA A 8 -12.88 -10.01 -3.48
N VAL A 9 -12.98 -9.14 -2.49
CA VAL A 9 -12.86 -7.70 -2.72
C VAL A 9 -11.40 -7.35 -2.48
N VAL A 10 -10.75 -6.71 -3.45
CA VAL A 10 -9.38 -6.21 -3.27
C VAL A 10 -9.49 -4.71 -3.05
N HIS A 11 -8.99 -4.29 -1.90
CA HIS A 11 -8.88 -2.88 -1.53
C HIS A 11 -7.53 -2.39 -1.99
N ILE A 12 -7.53 -1.50 -2.99
CA ILE A 12 -6.33 -0.89 -3.54
C ILE A 12 -6.36 0.58 -3.14
N SER A 13 -5.42 0.98 -2.29
CA SER A 13 -5.31 2.35 -1.81
C SER A 13 -3.93 2.91 -2.12
N SER A 14 -3.88 4.21 -2.41
CA SER A 14 -2.62 4.93 -2.50
C SER A 14 -2.38 5.76 -1.24
N ALA A 15 -1.12 5.80 -0.81
CA ALA A 15 -0.68 6.57 0.32
C ALA A 15 0.54 7.41 -0.03
N VAL A 16 0.65 8.57 0.60
CA VAL A 16 1.85 9.40 0.57
C VAL A 16 2.54 9.29 1.92
N ILE A 17 3.77 8.82 1.89
CA ILE A 17 4.64 8.70 3.06
C ILE A 17 5.69 9.80 2.97
N ARG A 18 5.76 10.68 3.96
CA ARG A 18 6.89 11.60 4.13
C ARG A 18 7.77 11.09 5.23
N CYS A 19 9.06 11.08 4.99
CA CYS A 19 10.07 10.69 5.96
C CYS A 19 11.21 11.71 6.02
N LEU A 20 12.15 11.51 6.94
CA LEU A 20 13.40 12.25 6.98
C LEU A 20 14.24 11.90 5.75
N PRO A 21 14.96 12.86 5.13
CA PRO A 21 15.78 12.60 3.94
C PRO A 21 16.77 11.44 4.12
N ALA A 22 17.34 11.29 5.32
CA ALA A 22 18.27 10.21 5.63
C ALA A 22 17.61 8.82 5.80
N ALA A 23 16.28 8.77 5.96
CA ALA A 23 15.52 7.55 6.20
C ALA A 23 14.80 7.02 4.94
N VAL A 24 14.86 7.74 3.81
CA VAL A 24 14.09 7.40 2.59
C VAL A 24 14.34 5.97 2.13
N GLU A 25 15.61 5.59 1.94
CA GLU A 25 15.95 4.25 1.45
C GLU A 25 15.62 3.15 2.47
N THR A 26 15.82 3.42 3.76
CA THR A 26 15.45 2.48 4.84
C THR A 26 13.94 2.26 4.88
N VAL A 27 13.16 3.33 4.89
CA VAL A 27 11.69 3.28 4.90
C VAL A 27 11.17 2.58 3.65
N ARG A 28 11.74 2.89 2.48
CA ARG A 28 11.43 2.21 1.21
C ARG A 28 11.63 0.70 1.34
N GLY A 29 12.81 0.26 1.79
CA GLY A 29 13.12 -1.16 1.95
C GLY A 29 12.19 -1.85 2.96
N CYS A 30 11.83 -1.18 4.05
CA CYS A 30 10.86 -1.69 5.01
C CYS A 30 9.46 -1.86 4.40
N ILE A 31 9.01 -0.89 3.58
CA ILE A 31 7.72 -0.96 2.89
C ILE A 31 7.71 -2.11 1.87
N GLU A 32 8.72 -2.20 1.01
CA GLU A 32 8.83 -3.25 -0.01
C GLU A 32 8.90 -4.66 0.63
N ALA A 33 9.40 -4.78 1.86
CA ALA A 33 9.43 -6.05 2.60
C ALA A 33 8.06 -6.50 3.17
N LEU A 34 7.03 -5.64 3.19
CA LEU A 34 5.70 -5.99 3.69
C LEU A 34 4.95 -6.94 2.76
N GLY A 35 5.29 -6.97 1.48
CA GLY A 35 4.64 -7.82 0.45
C GLY A 35 3.21 -7.40 0.08
N MET A 36 2.57 -6.52 0.85
CA MET A 36 1.25 -5.95 0.57
C MET A 36 1.30 -4.43 0.23
N ALA A 37 2.50 -3.86 0.19
CA ALA A 37 2.72 -2.46 -0.13
C ALA A 37 3.93 -2.29 -1.07
N GLU A 38 3.80 -1.42 -2.06
CA GLU A 38 4.81 -1.15 -3.08
C GLU A 38 5.10 0.35 -3.17
N VAL A 39 6.37 0.73 -3.23
CA VAL A 39 6.79 2.12 -3.48
C VAL A 39 6.87 2.37 -4.98
N VAL A 40 5.86 3.04 -5.55
CA VAL A 40 5.78 3.31 -7.00
C VAL A 40 6.57 4.54 -7.43
N HIS A 41 6.81 5.48 -6.53
CA HIS A 41 7.58 6.68 -6.82
C HIS A 41 8.24 7.28 -5.58
N VAL A 42 9.43 7.86 -5.77
CA VAL A 42 10.15 8.61 -4.75
C VAL A 42 10.50 10.00 -5.29
N GLU A 43 10.06 11.03 -4.59
CA GLU A 43 10.28 12.44 -4.91
C GLU A 43 10.91 13.13 -3.69
N GLY A 44 12.24 13.16 -3.62
CA GLY A 44 12.96 13.67 -2.45
C GLY A 44 12.68 12.83 -1.21
N ASN A 45 11.96 13.40 -0.24
CA ASN A 45 11.60 12.72 1.02
C ASN A 45 10.14 12.23 1.07
N LYS A 46 9.50 12.18 -0.09
CA LYS A 46 8.11 11.76 -0.28
C LYS A 46 8.09 10.47 -1.09
N LEU A 47 7.43 9.45 -0.55
CA LEU A 47 7.21 8.16 -1.21
C LEU A 47 5.72 8.06 -1.55
N ILE A 48 5.43 7.69 -2.80
CA ILE A 48 4.08 7.30 -3.24
C ILE A 48 4.02 5.79 -3.16
N VAL A 49 3.04 5.28 -2.44
CA VAL A 49 2.91 3.87 -2.09
C VAL A 49 1.54 3.37 -2.50
N ILE A 50 1.49 2.19 -3.11
CA ILE A 50 0.26 1.43 -3.32
C ILE A 50 0.19 0.37 -2.22
N ILE A 51 -0.97 0.21 -1.60
CA ILE A 51 -1.25 -0.79 -0.57
C ILE A 51 -2.45 -1.60 -1.02
N GLU A 52 -2.30 -2.92 -1.05
CA GLU A 52 -3.33 -3.86 -1.49
C GLU A 52 -3.68 -4.83 -0.37
N GLY A 53 -4.97 -5.04 -0.14
CA GLY A 53 -5.41 -5.95 0.91
C GLY A 53 -6.84 -6.45 0.75
N PRO A 54 -7.24 -7.46 1.52
CA PRO A 54 -8.57 -8.05 1.44
C PRO A 54 -9.68 -7.19 2.09
N SER A 55 -9.33 -6.10 2.78
CA SER A 55 -10.28 -5.20 3.44
C SER A 55 -9.67 -3.81 3.67
N SER A 56 -10.50 -2.76 3.78
CA SER A 56 -10.04 -1.42 4.18
C SER A 56 -9.37 -1.43 5.56
N GLY A 57 -9.77 -2.34 6.46
CA GLY A 57 -9.12 -2.52 7.76
C GLY A 57 -7.67 -2.99 7.62
N THR A 58 -7.43 -4.01 6.78
CA THR A 58 -6.08 -4.52 6.51
C THR A 58 -5.18 -3.47 5.87
N VAL A 59 -5.72 -2.68 4.94
CA VAL A 59 -4.99 -1.55 4.33
C VAL A 59 -4.68 -0.47 5.37
N GLY A 60 -5.64 -0.12 6.23
CA GLY A 60 -5.46 0.86 7.31
C GLY A 60 -4.42 0.43 8.36
N ASP A 61 -4.40 -0.86 8.71
CA ASP A 61 -3.40 -1.43 9.62
C ASP A 61 -2.00 -1.36 9.01
N CYS A 62 -1.87 -1.67 7.72
CA CYS A 62 -0.60 -1.50 6.99
C CYS A 62 -0.12 -0.05 7.00
N LEU A 63 -1.01 0.92 6.74
CA LEU A 63 -0.67 2.34 6.80
C LEU A 63 -0.24 2.76 8.21
N THR A 64 -0.93 2.25 9.24
CA THR A 64 -0.59 2.50 10.65
C THR A 64 0.78 1.93 11.00
N GLN A 65 1.12 0.74 10.51
CA GLN A 65 2.44 0.13 10.67
C GLN A 65 3.53 0.99 10.00
N ILE A 66 3.32 1.43 8.76
CA ILE A 66 4.27 2.29 8.04
C ILE A 66 4.45 3.63 8.77
N SER A 67 3.38 4.19 9.33
CA SER A 67 3.42 5.43 10.11
C SER A 67 4.34 5.35 11.34
N ALA A 68 4.54 4.14 11.87
CA ALA A 68 5.34 3.89 13.07
C ALA A 68 6.82 3.65 12.76
N TYR A 69 7.23 3.57 11.49
CA TYR A 69 8.64 3.38 11.13
C TYR A 69 9.49 4.58 11.54
N GLU A 70 10.68 4.29 12.04
CA GLU A 70 11.65 5.31 12.40
C GLU A 70 11.98 6.19 11.20
N GLY A 71 11.92 7.51 11.40
CA GLY A 71 12.15 8.49 10.35
C GLY A 71 10.91 8.81 9.50
N VAL A 72 9.78 8.12 9.66
CA VAL A 72 8.50 8.55 9.05
C VAL A 72 7.95 9.76 9.82
N VAL A 73 7.61 10.81 9.06
CA VAL A 73 7.06 12.08 9.57
C VAL A 73 5.54 12.10 9.43
N SER A 74 5.02 11.54 8.33
CA SER A 74 3.59 11.40 8.13
C SER A 74 3.29 10.32 7.10
N ALA A 75 2.25 9.53 7.31
CA ALA A 75 1.62 8.71 6.29
C ALA A 75 0.16 9.14 6.12
N ALA A 76 -0.28 9.34 4.89
CA ALA A 76 -1.66 9.75 4.62
C ALA A 76 -2.20 8.99 3.42
N MET A 77 -3.39 8.43 3.55
CA MET A 77 -4.13 7.84 2.44
C MET A 77 -4.63 8.96 1.51
N VAL A 78 -4.39 8.83 0.22
CA VAL A 78 -4.76 9.82 -0.80
C VAL A 78 -5.96 9.34 -1.62
N TYR A 79 -6.10 8.03 -1.79
CA TYR A 79 -7.13 7.43 -2.62
C TYR A 79 -7.48 6.03 -2.10
N GLU A 80 -8.76 5.68 -2.13
CA GLU A 80 -9.26 4.32 -1.85
C GLU A 80 -10.19 3.90 -3.01
N GLN A 81 -9.82 2.82 -3.71
CA GLN A 81 -10.65 2.18 -4.73
C GLN A 81 -10.98 0.76 -4.28
N VAL A 82 -12.27 0.43 -4.30
CA VAL A 82 -12.77 -0.90 -3.92
C VAL A 82 -13.25 -1.59 -5.20
N GLU A 83 -12.45 -2.51 -5.72
CA GLU A 83 -12.79 -3.27 -6.93
C GLU A 83 -13.24 -4.69 -6.54
N PRO A 84 -14.30 -5.23 -7.15
CA PRO A 84 -14.55 -6.67 -7.11
C PRO A 84 -13.39 -7.40 -7.83
N ALA A 85 -12.80 -8.44 -7.22
CA ALA A 85 -11.62 -9.15 -7.76
C ALA A 85 -11.82 -9.77 -9.16
N GLU A 86 -13.03 -9.77 -9.69
CA GLU A 86 -13.34 -10.30 -11.03
C GLU A 86 -12.93 -9.35 -12.18
N SER A 87 -12.46 -8.12 -11.92
CA SER A 87 -12.12 -7.16 -12.99
C SER A 87 -10.62 -6.95 -13.27
N ALA A 88 -9.70 -7.62 -12.56
CA ALA A 88 -8.25 -7.40 -12.70
C ALA A 88 -7.59 -8.23 -13.83
N GLY A 89 -8.34 -8.70 -14.82
CA GLY A 89 -7.82 -9.63 -15.83
C GLY A 89 -8.56 -9.71 -17.16
N GLU A 90 -9.14 -8.62 -17.66
CA GLU A 90 -9.67 -8.60 -19.02
C GLU A 90 -8.85 -7.63 -19.90
N GLU A 91 -7.88 -8.20 -20.62
CA GLU A 91 -7.14 -7.52 -21.68
C GLU A 91 -8.08 -7.17 -22.84
N ALA A 92 -7.97 -5.94 -23.36
CA ALA A 92 -8.51 -5.55 -24.66
C ALA A 92 -7.49 -4.71 -25.44
#